data_AF-A0A7K5SNX4-F1
#
_entry.id   AF-A0A7K5SNX4-F1
#
_cell.length_a   1.000
_cell.length_b   1.000
_cell.length_c   1.000
_cell.angle_alpha   90.00
_cell.angle_beta   90.00
_cell.angle_gamma   90.00
#
_symmetry.space_group_name_H-M   'P 1'
#
loop_
_entity.id
_entity.type
_entity.pdbx_description
1 polymer ?
#
loop_
_entity_poly.entity_id
_entity_poly.type
_entity_poly.pdbx_seq_one_letter_code
_entity_poly.pdbx_strand_id
1 'polypeptide(L)'
;PQGEDALVRGLSVLCNVANQLYYPCEHLAWAADVGIVRAGSQKWWARSTALWGCALLLGILRSLRILFQLRRKLSQHKCTPSPQRQQKLRAQVKAEVLSILMDTADLSNAVHWLPPGFLWAGRFPPWLVGLLGTISSLIGIYQASRGANSEAA
;
A
#
# COMPACT_ATOMS: atom_id res chain seq x y z
N PRO A 1 24.12 3.03 -4.61
CA PRO A 1 23.79 3.27 -3.18
C PRO A 1 22.98 4.55 -2.95
N GLN A 2 23.53 5.76 -3.17
CA GLN A 2 22.84 7.01 -2.82
C GLN A 2 21.59 7.32 -3.69
N GLY A 3 21.62 7.01 -4.99
CA GLY A 3 20.46 7.25 -5.88
C GLY A 3 19.28 6.31 -5.62
N GLU A 4 19.54 5.07 -5.18
CA GLU A 4 18.50 4.09 -4.85
C GLU A 4 17.71 4.52 -3.61
N ASP A 5 18.40 5.05 -2.60
CA ASP A 5 17.78 5.58 -1.38
C ASP A 5 16.97 6.86 -1.67
N ALA A 6 17.46 7.72 -2.58
CA ALA A 6 16.73 8.91 -3.01
C ALA A 6 15.40 8.57 -3.71
N LEU A 7 15.37 7.53 -4.54
CA LEU A 7 14.14 7.07 -5.19
C LEU A 7 13.14 6.50 -4.18
N VAL A 8 13.58 5.66 -3.24
CA VAL A 8 12.69 5.12 -2.18
C VAL A 8 12.12 6.25 -1.33
N ARG A 9 12.94 7.25 -0.98
CA ARG A 9 12.48 8.45 -0.27
C ARG A 9 11.47 9.25 -1.09
N GLY A 10 11.74 9.47 -2.38
CA GLY A 10 10.83 10.17 -3.28
C GLY A 10 9.47 9.47 -3.38
N LEU A 11 9.48 8.14 -3.57
CA LEU A 11 8.25 7.32 -3.56
C LEU A 11 7.51 7.42 -2.22
N SER A 12 8.23 7.41 -1.10
CA SER A 12 7.63 7.56 0.22
C SER A 12 6.98 8.94 0.42
N VAL A 13 7.63 10.02 -0.05
CA VAL A 13 7.08 11.37 0.03
C VAL A 13 5.83 11.48 -0.83
N LEU A 14 5.87 10.99 -2.08
CA LEU A 14 4.71 11.01 -2.98
C LEU A 14 3.54 10.19 -2.42
N CYS A 15 3.82 9.01 -1.85
CA CYS A 15 2.80 8.17 -1.21
C CYS A 15 2.14 8.91 -0.04
N ASN A 16 2.95 9.55 0.82
CA ASN A 16 2.43 10.35 1.93
C ASN A 16 1.60 11.54 1.45
N VAL A 17 2.01 12.24 0.40
CA VAL A 17 1.23 13.34 -0.18
C VAL A 17 -0.11 12.83 -0.72
N ALA A 18 -0.12 11.71 -1.44
CA ALA A 18 -1.35 11.11 -1.94
C ALA A 18 -2.32 10.74 -0.80
N ASN A 19 -1.80 10.13 0.28
CA ASN A 19 -2.58 9.81 1.48
C ASN A 19 -3.12 11.07 2.18
N GLN A 20 -2.32 12.14 2.26
CA GLN A 20 -2.76 13.40 2.87
C GLN A 20 -3.84 14.11 2.04
N LEU A 21 -3.78 14.02 0.71
CA LEU A 21 -4.80 14.59 -0.18
C LEU A 21 -6.07 13.74 -0.23
N TYR A 22 -5.96 12.43 0.03
CA TYR A 22 -7.09 11.50 0.06
C TYR A 22 -8.15 11.93 1.08
N TYR A 23 -7.77 12.19 2.33
CA TYR A 23 -8.72 12.48 3.42
C TYR A 23 -9.58 13.74 3.16
N PRO A 24 -9.01 14.91 2.78
CA PRO A 24 -9.82 16.08 2.43
C PRO A 24 -10.77 15.83 1.25
N CYS A 25 -10.33 15.06 0.25
CA CYS A 25 -11.17 14.73 -0.90
C CYS A 25 -12.33 13.82 -0.51
N GLU A 26 -12.07 12.85 0.37
CA GLU A 26 -13.09 11.95 0.93
C GLU A 26 -14.10 12.70 1.80
N HIS A 27 -13.63 13.60 2.68
CA HIS A 27 -14.52 14.45 3.48
C HIS A 27 -15.39 15.37 2.62
N LEU A 28 -14.85 15.90 1.51
CA LEU A 28 -15.64 16.72 0.59
C LEU A 28 -16.64 15.88 -0.21
N ALA A 29 -16.30 14.64 -0.56
CA ALA A 29 -17.23 13.70 -1.17
C ALA A 29 -18.40 13.39 -0.23
N TRP A 30 -18.09 13.06 1.03
CA TRP A 30 -19.08 12.85 2.07
C TRP A 30 -19.95 14.08 2.32
N ALA A 31 -19.35 15.27 2.47
CA ALA A 31 -20.08 16.51 2.71
C ALA A 31 -21.00 16.88 1.54
N ALA A 32 -20.62 16.53 0.31
CA ALA A 32 -21.46 16.67 -0.86
C ALA A 32 -22.60 15.65 -0.89
N ASP A 33 -22.38 14.40 -0.45
CA ASP A 33 -23.42 13.36 -0.34
C ASP A 33 -24.52 13.74 0.65
N VAL A 34 -24.16 14.27 1.81
CA VAL A 34 -25.14 14.71 2.82
C VAL A 34 -25.76 16.08 2.51
N GLY A 35 -25.35 16.72 1.41
CA GLY A 35 -25.91 18.00 0.95
C GLY A 35 -25.41 19.24 1.69
N ILE A 36 -24.34 19.13 2.51
CA ILE A 36 -23.70 20.28 3.18
C ILE A 36 -23.05 21.20 2.15
N VAL A 37 -22.43 20.64 1.10
CA VAL A 37 -21.80 21.39 0.02
C VAL A 37 -22.50 21.07 -1.31
N ARG A 38 -22.84 22.11 -2.10
CA ARG A 38 -23.32 21.97 -3.47
C ARG A 38 -22.17 21.63 -4.44
N ALA A 39 -21.55 20.47 -4.24
CA ALA A 39 -20.52 19.93 -5.11
C ALA A 39 -20.97 18.56 -5.65
N GLY A 40 -20.41 18.14 -6.80
CA GLY A 40 -20.72 16.83 -7.36
C GLY A 40 -20.05 15.71 -6.56
N SER A 41 -20.78 15.10 -5.63
CA SER A 41 -20.26 14.03 -4.75
C SER A 41 -19.52 12.93 -5.52
N GLN A 42 -20.13 12.38 -6.57
CA GLN A 42 -19.54 11.32 -7.39
C GLN A 42 -18.16 11.67 -7.95
N LYS A 43 -17.92 12.94 -8.30
CA LYS A 43 -16.62 13.40 -8.80
C LYS A 43 -15.57 13.42 -7.69
N TRP A 44 -15.96 13.77 -6.46
CA TRP A 44 -15.08 13.78 -5.31
C TRP A 44 -14.75 12.37 -4.82
N TRP A 45 -15.72 11.46 -4.81
CA TRP A 45 -15.49 10.03 -4.57
C TRP A 45 -14.53 9.42 -5.59
N ALA A 46 -14.72 9.70 -6.88
CA ALA A 46 -13.80 9.21 -7.90
C ALA A 46 -12.37 9.74 -7.68
N ARG A 47 -12.22 11.01 -7.25
CA ARG A 47 -10.92 11.61 -6.94
C ARG A 47 -10.27 11.03 -5.69
N SER A 48 -11.02 10.83 -4.60
CA SER A 48 -10.49 10.22 -3.38
C SER A 48 -10.07 8.77 -3.66
N THR A 49 -10.92 7.97 -4.32
CA THR A 49 -10.57 6.60 -4.73
C THR A 49 -9.35 6.57 -5.65
N ALA A 50 -9.21 7.51 -6.58
CA ALA A 50 -8.03 7.62 -7.42
C ALA A 50 -6.76 7.96 -6.62
N LEU A 51 -6.83 8.91 -5.68
CA LEU A 51 -5.72 9.25 -4.79
C LEU A 51 -5.29 8.07 -3.92
N TRP A 52 -6.26 7.33 -3.37
CA TRP A 52 -6.02 6.10 -2.62
C TRP A 52 -5.35 5.04 -3.48
N GLY A 53 -5.88 4.76 -4.68
CA GLY A 53 -5.27 3.85 -5.64
C GLY A 53 -3.84 4.25 -6.04
N CYS A 54 -3.60 5.54 -6.24
CA CYS A 54 -2.25 6.07 -6.51
C CYS A 54 -1.30 5.85 -5.32
N ALA A 55 -1.75 6.10 -4.09
CA ALA A 55 -0.95 5.85 -2.89
C ALA A 55 -0.56 4.38 -2.77
N LEU A 56 -1.52 3.46 -3.00
CA LEU A 56 -1.28 2.01 -3.00
C LEU A 56 -0.28 1.60 -4.07
N LEU A 57 -0.41 2.12 -5.30
CA LEU A 57 0.54 1.84 -6.38
C LEU A 57 1.96 2.32 -6.02
N LEU A 58 2.10 3.51 -5.45
CA LEU A 58 3.37 4.05 -4.97
C LEU A 58 3.95 3.20 -3.82
N GLY A 59 3.10 2.71 -2.92
CA GLY A 59 3.45 1.76 -1.85
C GLY A 59 4.04 0.46 -2.40
N ILE A 60 3.35 -0.17 -3.35
CA ILE A 60 3.81 -1.39 -4.03
C ILE A 60 5.16 -1.15 -4.71
N LEU A 61 5.30 -0.04 -5.46
CA LEU A 61 6.56 0.29 -6.13
C LEU A 61 7.72 0.47 -5.13
N ARG A 62 7.47 1.16 -4.01
CA ARG A 62 8.45 1.33 -2.93
C ARG A 62 8.87 -0.02 -2.35
N SER A 63 7.92 -0.87 -1.97
CA SER A 63 8.19 -2.17 -1.38
C SER A 63 8.87 -3.13 -2.34
N LEU A 64 8.51 -3.12 -3.64
CA LEU A 64 9.23 -3.87 -4.67
C LEU A 64 10.69 -3.44 -4.78
N ARG A 65 10.96 -2.12 -4.80
CA ARG A 65 12.33 -1.61 -4.86
C ARG A 65 13.16 -2.06 -3.66
N ILE A 66 12.61 -1.96 -2.45
CA ILE A 66 13.28 -2.42 -1.22
C ILE A 66 13.51 -3.94 -1.28
N LEU A 67 12.51 -4.72 -1.70
CA LEU A 67 12.62 -6.17 -1.85
C LEU A 67 13.74 -6.58 -2.82
N PHE A 68 13.85 -5.92 -3.98
CA PHE A 68 14.93 -6.17 -4.94
C PHE A 68 16.31 -5.86 -4.33
N GLN A 69 16.44 -4.75 -3.62
CA GLN A 69 17.69 -4.38 -2.94
C GLN A 69 18.05 -5.41 -1.85
N LEU A 70 17.07 -5.84 -1.05
CA LEU A 70 17.27 -6.87 -0.01
C LEU A 70 17.72 -8.20 -0.61
N ARG A 71 17.08 -8.64 -1.71
CA ARG A 71 17.49 -9.87 -2.42
C ARG A 71 18.88 -9.77 -3.01
N ARG A 72 19.25 -8.60 -3.57
CA ARG A 72 20.61 -8.35 -4.07
C ARG A 72 21.65 -8.43 -2.95
N LYS A 73 21.37 -7.82 -1.79
CA LYS A 73 22.24 -7.93 -0.59
C LYS A 73 22.40 -9.38 -0.13
N LEU A 74 21.32 -10.16 -0.15
CA LEU A 74 21.33 -11.59 0.18
C LEU A 74 22.17 -12.42 -0.80
N SER A 75 22.13 -12.08 -2.09
CA SER A 75 22.92 -12.75 -3.14
C SER A 75 24.41 -12.42 -3.07
N GLN A 76 24.76 -11.17 -2.69
CA GLN A 76 26.14 -10.70 -2.60
C GLN A 76 26.87 -11.18 -1.32
N HIS A 77 26.16 -11.36 -0.20
CA HIS A 77 26.73 -11.84 1.06
C HIS A 77 26.81 -13.39 1.15
N LYS A 78 27.42 -14.04 0.15
CA LYS A 78 27.76 -15.48 0.25
C LYS A 78 28.91 -15.76 1.24
N CYS A 79 29.68 -14.77 1.65
CA CYS A 79 30.64 -14.87 2.75
C CYS A 79 29.92 -14.72 4.09
N THR A 80 29.80 -15.83 4.82
CA THR A 80 29.27 -16.04 6.19
C THR A 80 28.78 -14.77 6.92
N PRO A 81 27.58 -14.25 6.61
CA PRO A 81 26.95 -13.26 7.46
C PRO A 81 26.60 -13.89 8.81
N SER A 82 26.66 -13.12 9.89
CA SER A 82 26.23 -13.62 11.21
C SER A 82 24.79 -14.14 11.14
N PRO A 83 24.45 -15.25 11.84
CA PRO A 83 23.12 -15.86 11.80
C PRO A 83 21.98 -14.85 12.08
N GLN A 84 22.22 -13.94 13.03
CA GLN A 84 21.29 -12.86 13.39
C GLN A 84 21.03 -11.90 12.22
N ARG A 85 22.06 -11.51 11.47
CA ARG A 85 21.92 -10.60 10.32
C ARG A 85 21.14 -11.26 9.19
N GLN A 86 21.36 -12.55 8.95
CA GLN A 86 20.62 -13.30 7.94
C GLN A 86 19.14 -13.45 8.31
N GLN A 87 18.83 -13.71 9.59
CA GLN A 87 17.46 -13.78 10.08
C GLN A 87 16.73 -12.44 9.93
N LYS A 88 17.37 -11.31 10.30
CA LYS A 88 16.81 -9.96 10.13
C LYS A 88 16.52 -9.65 8.66
N LEU A 89 17.44 -9.97 7.74
CA LEU A 89 17.22 -9.78 6.29
C LEU A 89 16.05 -10.61 5.77
N ARG A 90 15.94 -11.88 6.17
CA ARG A 90 14.80 -12.75 5.79
C ARG A 90 13.48 -12.21 6.33
N ALA A 91 13.47 -11.69 7.56
CA ALA A 91 12.29 -11.07 8.15
C ALA A 91 11.87 -9.81 7.37
N GLN A 92 12.82 -8.94 6.99
CA GLN A 92 12.56 -7.76 6.15
C GLN A 92 12.00 -8.15 4.78
N VAL A 93 12.58 -9.16 4.12
CA VAL A 93 12.05 -9.69 2.85
C VAL A 93 10.62 -10.19 3.01
N LYS A 94 10.33 -10.91 4.10
CA LYS A 94 8.96 -11.39 4.38
C LYS A 94 7.99 -10.23 4.61
N ALA A 95 8.42 -9.19 5.34
CA ALA A 95 7.61 -8.01 5.58
C ALA A 95 7.27 -7.29 4.26
N GLU A 96 8.26 -7.00 3.41
CA GLU A 96 7.99 -6.33 2.12
C GLU A 96 7.09 -7.15 1.19
N VAL A 97 7.22 -8.48 1.18
CA VAL A 97 6.31 -9.36 0.41
C VAL A 97 4.87 -9.25 0.93
N LEU A 98 4.69 -9.23 2.25
CA LEU A 98 3.37 -9.08 2.86
C LEU A 98 2.78 -7.70 2.58
N SER A 99 3.58 -6.63 2.64
CA SER A 99 3.13 -5.28 2.27
C SER A 99 2.67 -5.24 0.80
N ILE A 100 3.43 -5.83 -0.13
CA ILE A 100 3.03 -5.90 -1.54
C ILE A 100 1.69 -6.64 -1.71
N LEU A 101 1.51 -7.77 -1.04
CA LEU A 101 0.26 -8.55 -1.13
C LEU A 101 -0.94 -7.78 -0.57
N MET A 102 -0.75 -7.12 0.57
CA MET A 102 -1.76 -6.27 1.21
C MET A 102 -2.16 -5.10 0.29
N ASP A 103 -1.18 -4.32 -0.16
CA ASP A 103 -1.42 -3.15 -1.01
C ASP A 103 -2.03 -3.56 -2.36
N THR A 104 -1.68 -4.73 -2.89
CA THR A 104 -2.27 -5.27 -4.14
C THR A 104 -3.73 -5.67 -3.96
N ALA A 105 -4.07 -6.29 -2.84
CA ALA A 105 -5.46 -6.64 -2.52
C ALA A 105 -6.31 -5.37 -2.38
N ASP A 106 -5.81 -4.36 -1.66
CA ASP A 106 -6.49 -3.08 -1.51
C ASP A 106 -6.56 -2.31 -2.83
N LEU A 107 -5.52 -2.36 -3.66
CA LEU A 107 -5.52 -1.71 -4.99
C LEU A 107 -6.55 -2.35 -5.91
N SER A 108 -6.73 -3.66 -5.81
CA SER A 108 -7.74 -4.38 -6.57
C SER A 108 -9.16 -3.90 -6.22
N ASN A 109 -9.40 -3.63 -4.94
CA ASN A 109 -10.64 -3.01 -4.44
C ASN A 109 -10.77 -1.54 -4.85
N ALA A 110 -9.69 -0.76 -4.76
CA ALA A 110 -9.68 0.64 -5.17
C ALA A 110 -10.05 0.80 -6.64
N VAL A 111 -9.47 -0.03 -7.53
CA VAL A 111 -9.82 -0.04 -8.96
C VAL A 111 -11.27 -0.45 -9.18
N HIS A 112 -11.79 -1.39 -8.40
CA HIS A 112 -13.20 -1.79 -8.49
C HIS A 112 -14.16 -0.63 -8.18
N TRP A 113 -13.83 0.24 -7.21
CA TRP A 113 -14.64 1.40 -6.82
C TRP A 113 -14.47 2.64 -7.71
N LEU A 114 -13.60 2.60 -8.73
CA LEU A 114 -13.51 3.68 -9.72
C LEU A 114 -14.73 3.68 -10.67
N PRO A 115 -14.96 4.79 -11.39
CA PRO A 115 -16.02 4.86 -12.40
C PRO A 115 -15.87 3.77 -13.47
N PRO A 116 -17.00 3.25 -14.01
CA PRO A 116 -16.98 2.23 -15.04
C PRO A 116 -16.24 2.73 -16.29
N GLY A 117 -15.51 1.83 -16.95
CA GLY A 117 -14.66 2.14 -18.11
C GLY A 117 -13.16 2.23 -17.79
N PHE A 118 -12.78 2.19 -16.51
CA PHE A 118 -11.39 2.08 -16.09
C PHE A 118 -11.05 0.65 -15.63
N LEU A 119 -10.15 -0.05 -16.34
CA LEU A 119 -9.72 -1.42 -16.02
C LEU A 119 -10.90 -2.38 -15.71
N TRP A 120 -10.98 -2.91 -14.49
CA TRP A 120 -12.05 -3.79 -13.99
C TRP A 120 -13.02 -3.07 -13.03
N ALA A 121 -13.10 -1.74 -13.10
CA ALA A 121 -14.08 -0.95 -12.35
C ALA A 121 -15.50 -1.55 -12.46
N GLY A 122 -16.17 -1.72 -11.32
CA GLY A 122 -17.50 -2.30 -11.23
C GLY A 122 -17.63 -3.79 -11.56
N ARG A 123 -16.54 -4.52 -11.82
CA ARG A 123 -16.60 -5.94 -12.24
C ARG A 123 -16.58 -6.95 -11.10
N PHE A 124 -16.06 -6.60 -9.93
CA PHE A 124 -15.98 -7.55 -8.81
C PHE A 124 -17.33 -7.73 -8.13
N PRO A 125 -17.72 -8.97 -7.80
CA PRO A 125 -18.87 -9.20 -6.94
C PRO A 125 -18.56 -8.75 -5.51
N PRO A 126 -19.56 -8.31 -4.71
CA PRO A 126 -19.35 -7.80 -3.36
C PRO A 126 -18.57 -8.74 -2.42
N TRP A 127 -18.77 -10.05 -2.54
CA TRP A 127 -18.06 -11.04 -1.72
C TRP A 127 -16.55 -11.04 -1.98
N LEU A 128 -16.12 -10.81 -3.23
CA LEU A 128 -14.71 -10.79 -3.60
C LEU A 128 -14.02 -9.54 -3.04
N VAL A 129 -14.71 -8.40 -3.11
CA VAL A 129 -14.24 -7.15 -2.50
C VAL A 129 -14.03 -7.32 -1.00
N GLY A 130 -15.02 -7.93 -0.32
CA GLY A 130 -14.94 -8.25 1.11
C GLY A 130 -13.83 -9.25 1.44
N LEU A 131 -13.63 -10.28 0.62
CA LEU A 131 -12.54 -11.26 0.79
C LEU A 131 -11.17 -10.59 0.68
N LEU A 132 -10.96 -9.77 -0.36
CA LEU A 132 -9.71 -9.04 -0.55
C LEU A 132 -9.41 -8.10 0.62
N GLY A 133 -10.43 -7.37 1.10
CA GLY A 133 -10.29 -6.52 2.29
C GLY A 133 -10.02 -7.30 3.58
N THR A 134 -10.57 -8.51 3.70
CA THR A 134 -10.28 -9.41 4.83
C THR A 134 -8.84 -9.90 4.77
N ILE A 135 -8.36 -10.30 3.60
CA ILE A 135 -6.98 -10.74 3.40
C ILE A 135 -5.99 -9.61 3.74
N SER A 136 -6.21 -8.39 3.22
CA SER A 136 -5.34 -7.24 3.51
C SER A 136 -5.33 -6.91 5.01
N SER A 137 -6.51 -6.89 5.65
CA SER A 137 -6.65 -6.66 7.09
C SER A 137 -5.91 -7.70 7.94
N LEU A 138 -6.05 -8.99 7.63
CA LEU A 138 -5.35 -10.07 8.34
C LEU A 138 -3.83 -9.95 8.18
N ILE A 139 -3.36 -9.59 6.98
CA ILE A 139 -1.94 -9.32 6.73
C ILE A 139 -1.46 -8.12 7.56
N GLY A 140 -2.24 -7.03 7.62
CA GLY A 140 -1.93 -5.85 8.43
C GLY A 140 -1.82 -6.17 9.92
N ILE A 141 -2.78 -6.93 10.47
CA ILE A 141 -2.77 -7.39 11.87
C ILE A 141 -1.53 -8.28 12.14
N TYR A 142 -1.22 -9.18 11.22
CA TYR A 142 -0.04 -10.02 11.33
C TYR A 142 1.27 -9.20 11.34
N GLN A 143 1.38 -8.17 10.50
CA GLN A 143 2.55 -7.30 10.47
C GLN A 143 2.65 -6.46 11.75
N ALA A 144 1.54 -5.88 12.21
CA ALA A 144 1.48 -5.07 13.42
C ALA A 144 1.88 -5.87 14.68
N SER A 145 1.34 -7.08 14.85
CA SER A 145 1.69 -7.97 15.98
C SER A 145 3.18 -8.36 16.00
N ARG A 146 3.81 -8.49 14.83
CA ARG A 146 5.24 -8.79 14.71
C ARG A 146 6.14 -7.57 14.89
N GLY A 147 5.68 -6.39 14.49
CA GLY A 147 6.34 -5.12 14.77
C GLY A 147 6.40 -4.84 16.27
N ALA A 148 5.26 -4.96 16.96
CA ALA A 148 5.17 -4.79 18.41
C ALA A 148 6.10 -5.73 19.19
N ASN A 149 6.17 -7.02 18.80
CA ASN A 149 7.10 -7.98 19.42
C ASN A 149 8.59 -7.68 19.16
N SER A 150 8.92 -6.85 18.16
CA SER A 150 10.31 -6.46 17.86
C SER A 150 10.74 -5.18 18.58
N GLU A 151 9.80 -4.37 19.07
CA GLU A 151 10.07 -3.15 19.88
C GLU A 151 10.06 -3.44 21.39
N ALA A 152 9.44 -4.55 21.82
CA ALA A 152 9.36 -4.97 23.21
C ALA A 152 10.52 -5.89 23.68
N ALA A 153 11.53 -6.14 22.83
CA ALA A 153 12.67 -7.04 23.08
C ALA A 153 14.00 -6.31 22.85
#